data_AF-A0A7W0GMW8-F1
#
_entry.id   AF-A0A7W0GMW8-F1
#
_cell.length_a   1.000
_cell.length_b   1.000
_cell.length_c   1.000
_cell.angle_alpha   90.00
_cell.angle_beta   90.00
_cell.angle_gamma   90.00
#
_symmetry.space_group_name_H-M   'P 1'
#
loop_
_entity.id
_entity.type
_entity.pdbx_description
1 polymer ?
#
loop_
_entity_poly.entity_id
_entity_poly.type
_entity_poly.pdbx_seq_one_letter_code
_entity_poly.pdbx_strand_id
1 'polypeptide(L)'
;TWIPFVISTAHSRFPVIEGNRDQVIGILLAKDLLRYYTEADFDLRASLRPAVFIPESKPLNVLLRDFRSHRNHMAIVVDEYGGVAGLITIEDVLEQIVGEIEDEYDSDESDGAIVAEGDGRYRVKALAEIGQFNARFDTELSAAAFDTIGGLLTERLGRVPKLGDRVELDHLRFEVIRADARRPHLFLVTQLPKRTVYDEFADSDEQQHPA
;
A
#
# COMPACT_ATOMS: atom_id res chain seq x y z
N THR A 1 24.78 -4.52 11.43
CA THR A 1 24.08 -5.79 11.75
C THR A 1 22.76 -5.81 11.00
N TRP A 2 22.34 -6.94 10.43
CA TRP A 2 21.14 -7.04 9.59
C TRP A 2 19.85 -7.33 10.40
N ILE A 3 19.97 -7.73 11.67
CA ILE A 3 18.83 -8.03 12.55
C ILE A 3 17.90 -6.82 12.77
N PRO A 4 18.39 -5.58 13.04
CA PRO A 4 17.51 -4.42 13.17
C PRO A 4 16.63 -4.18 11.93
N PHE A 5 17.15 -4.45 10.72
CA PHE A 5 16.39 -4.35 9.48
C PHE A 5 15.25 -5.38 9.40
N VAL A 6 15.52 -6.62 9.82
CA VAL A 6 14.48 -7.65 9.90
C VAL A 6 13.37 -7.26 10.88
N ILE A 7 13.74 -6.68 12.03
CA ILE A 7 12.77 -6.23 13.03
C ILE A 7 11.93 -5.06 12.50
N SER A 8 12.54 -4.06 11.86
CA SER A 8 11.84 -2.85 11.40
C SER A 8 10.88 -3.10 10.24
N THR A 9 11.12 -4.12 9.43
CA THR A 9 10.28 -4.45 8.25
C THR A 9 9.10 -5.35 8.58
N ALA A 10 9.10 -6.01 9.76
CA ALA A 10 8.02 -6.87 10.24
C ALA A 10 7.57 -7.99 9.27
N HIS A 11 8.43 -8.37 8.32
CA HIS A 11 8.15 -9.49 7.42
C HIS A 11 8.48 -10.84 8.07
N SER A 12 7.74 -11.87 7.67
CA SER A 12 7.95 -13.23 8.18
C SER A 12 9.09 -13.98 7.49
N ARG A 13 9.45 -13.60 6.25
CA ARG A 13 10.38 -14.32 5.37
C ARG A 13 11.23 -13.34 4.59
N PHE A 14 12.50 -13.68 4.41
CA PHE A 14 13.48 -12.87 3.70
C PHE A 14 14.28 -13.75 2.72
N PRO A 15 14.28 -13.43 1.42
CA PRO A 15 15.27 -14.00 0.50
C PRO A 15 16.68 -13.59 0.95
N VAL A 16 17.57 -14.57 1.02
CA VAL A 16 18.99 -14.35 1.32
C VAL A 16 19.78 -14.50 0.04
N ILE A 17 20.57 -13.46 -0.27
CA ILE A 17 21.36 -13.37 -1.49
C ILE A 17 22.85 -13.47 -1.18
N GLU A 18 23.60 -13.98 -2.14
CA GLU A 18 25.07 -14.00 -2.11
C GLU A 18 25.61 -13.24 -3.32
N GLY A 19 26.41 -12.20 -3.10
CA GLY A 19 27.01 -11.42 -4.20
C GLY A 19 26.03 -10.48 -4.90
N ASN A 20 25.14 -11.01 -5.75
CA ASN A 20 24.20 -10.22 -6.55
C ASN A 20 22.73 -10.60 -6.30
N ARG A 21 21.81 -9.78 -6.82
CA ARG A 21 20.36 -9.92 -6.58
C ARG A 21 19.79 -11.23 -7.13
N ASP A 22 20.39 -11.78 -8.19
CA ASP A 22 19.91 -12.98 -8.86
C ASP A 22 20.37 -14.26 -8.14
N GLN A 23 21.38 -14.17 -7.29
CA GLN A 23 21.93 -15.29 -6.53
C GLN A 23 21.22 -15.45 -5.17
N VAL A 24 19.97 -15.90 -5.21
CA VAL A 24 19.21 -16.26 -4.00
C VAL A 24 19.67 -17.64 -3.49
N ILE A 25 20.34 -17.67 -2.34
CA ILE A 25 20.87 -18.89 -1.72
C ILE A 25 19.88 -19.59 -0.79
N GLY A 26 18.79 -18.92 -0.41
CA GLY A 26 17.72 -19.51 0.39
C GLY A 26 16.77 -18.48 0.98
N ILE A 27 15.85 -18.96 1.82
CA ILE A 27 14.86 -18.14 2.52
C ILE A 27 15.10 -18.25 4.02
N LEU A 28 15.31 -17.11 4.66
CA LEU A 28 15.34 -16.97 6.11
C LEU A 28 13.93 -16.73 6.64
N LEU A 29 13.52 -17.47 7.67
CA LEU A 29 12.30 -17.16 8.41
C LEU A 29 12.66 -16.30 9.62
N ALA A 30 11.95 -15.18 9.79
CA ALA A 30 12.19 -14.26 10.90
C ALA A 30 12.09 -14.95 12.27
N LYS A 31 11.16 -15.90 12.43
CA LYS A 31 11.01 -16.67 13.67
C LYS A 31 12.22 -17.54 14.01
N ASP A 32 13.02 -17.95 13.02
CA ASP A 32 14.20 -18.78 13.28
C ASP A 32 15.29 -17.95 13.97
N LEU A 33 15.19 -16.60 13.94
CA LEU A 33 16.02 -15.69 14.73
C LEU A 33 15.76 -15.78 16.23
N LEU A 34 14.64 -16.36 16.68
CA LEU A 34 14.45 -16.65 18.09
C LEU A 34 15.53 -17.63 18.59
N ARG A 35 15.95 -18.57 17.73
CA ARG A 35 17.04 -19.51 18.03
C ARG A 35 18.40 -18.83 18.10
N TYR A 36 18.63 -17.78 17.30
CA TYR A 36 19.85 -16.96 17.35
C TYR A 36 20.10 -16.35 18.74
N TYR A 37 19.05 -16.00 19.48
CA TYR A 37 19.18 -15.47 20.84
C TYR A 37 19.40 -16.54 21.91
N THR A 38 19.03 -17.80 21.64
CA THR A 38 19.10 -18.89 22.63
C THR A 38 20.29 -19.83 22.41
N GLU A 39 20.81 -19.92 21.18
CA GLU A 39 21.87 -20.84 20.78
C GLU A 39 23.17 -20.07 20.54
N ALA A 40 24.25 -20.45 21.25
CA ALA A 40 25.55 -19.79 21.12
C ALA A 40 26.19 -19.96 19.73
N ASP A 41 25.92 -21.09 19.07
CA ASP A 41 26.50 -21.49 17.78
C ASP A 41 25.46 -21.47 16.65
N PHE A 42 24.56 -20.48 16.64
CA PHE A 42 23.55 -20.38 15.58
C PHE A 42 24.21 -20.16 14.21
N ASP A 43 24.10 -21.15 13.33
CA ASP A 43 24.51 -21.04 11.94
C ASP A 43 23.34 -20.55 11.07
N LEU A 44 23.43 -19.27 10.69
CA LEU A 44 22.45 -18.64 9.81
C LEU A 44 22.33 -19.37 8.47
N ARG A 45 23.44 -19.78 7.84
CA ARG A 45 23.41 -20.44 6.53
C ARG A 45 22.72 -21.80 6.64
N ALA A 46 22.99 -22.56 7.70
CA ALA A 46 22.32 -23.83 7.94
C ALA A 46 20.82 -23.69 8.24
N SER A 47 20.38 -22.51 8.73
CA SER A 47 18.96 -22.24 9.00
C SER A 47 18.15 -21.86 7.75
N LEU A 48 18.81 -21.57 6.63
CA LEU A 48 18.12 -21.17 5.40
C LEU A 48 17.31 -22.33 4.83
N ARG A 49 16.07 -22.02 4.42
CA ARG A 49 15.24 -22.97 3.68
C ARG A 49 15.52 -22.87 2.18
N PRO A 50 15.38 -23.97 1.43
CA PRO A 50 15.51 -23.92 -0.03
C PRO A 50 14.54 -22.91 -0.63
N ALA A 51 15.04 -22.06 -1.52
CA ALA A 51 14.21 -21.18 -2.33
C ALA A 51 13.56 -21.98 -3.46
N VAL A 52 12.26 -21.74 -3.70
CA VAL A 52 11.54 -22.31 -4.84
C VAL A 52 11.51 -21.25 -5.94
N PHE A 53 11.97 -21.61 -7.12
CA PHE A 53 11.99 -20.74 -8.30
C PHE A 53 10.84 -21.11 -9.24
N ILE A 54 10.15 -20.12 -9.77
CA ILE A 54 9.04 -20.28 -10.71
C ILE A 54 9.16 -19.29 -11.87
N PRO A 55 8.73 -19.65 -13.09
CA PRO A 55 8.65 -18.68 -14.18
C PRO A 55 7.50 -17.71 -13.97
N GLU A 56 7.61 -16.49 -14.50
CA GLU A 56 6.53 -15.48 -14.52
C GLU A 56 5.23 -16.02 -15.13
N SER A 57 5.34 -16.91 -16.12
CA SER A 57 4.20 -17.48 -16.82
C SER A 57 3.42 -18.54 -16.02
N LYS A 58 3.82 -18.84 -14.78
CA LYS A 58 3.18 -19.90 -13.99
C LYS A 58 1.76 -19.48 -13.54
N PRO A 59 0.71 -20.27 -13.84
CA PRO A 59 -0.65 -19.92 -13.43
C PRO A 59 -0.83 -19.87 -11.91
N LEU A 60 -1.52 -18.85 -11.40
CA LEU A 60 -1.73 -18.63 -9.97
C LEU A 60 -2.49 -19.78 -9.27
N ASN A 61 -3.47 -20.40 -9.94
CA ASN A 61 -4.20 -21.54 -9.40
C ASN A 61 -3.31 -22.78 -9.17
N VAL A 62 -2.31 -22.97 -10.05
CA VAL A 62 -1.30 -24.02 -9.90
C VAL A 62 -0.35 -23.66 -8.75
N LEU A 63 0.10 -22.41 -8.71
CA LEU A 63 0.97 -21.91 -7.64
C LEU A 63 0.33 -22.03 -6.24
N LEU A 64 -0.96 -21.72 -6.10
CA LEU A 64 -1.70 -21.90 -4.84
C LEU A 64 -1.68 -23.36 -4.37
N ARG A 65 -1.88 -24.30 -5.30
CA ARG A 65 -1.83 -25.74 -5.00
C ARG A 65 -0.43 -26.16 -4.56
N ASP A 66 0.61 -25.63 -5.19
CA ASP A 66 1.99 -25.89 -4.83
C ASP A 66 2.32 -25.36 -3.43
N PHE A 67 1.90 -24.13 -3.12
CA PHE A 67 2.07 -23.55 -1.79
C PHE A 67 1.38 -24.39 -0.69
N ARG A 68 0.15 -24.84 -0.94
CA ARG A 68 -0.61 -25.69 0.00
C ARG A 68 0.03 -27.06 0.20
N SER A 69 0.56 -27.69 -0.85
CA SER A 69 1.12 -29.05 -0.79
C SER A 69 2.51 -29.08 -0.16
N HIS A 70 3.36 -28.11 -0.46
CA HIS A 70 4.75 -28.09 0.01
C HIS A 70 4.95 -27.33 1.32
N ARG A 71 3.90 -26.69 1.86
CA ARG A 71 3.97 -25.79 3.04
C ARG A 71 5.05 -24.70 2.88
N ASN A 72 5.32 -24.31 1.64
CA ASN A 72 6.15 -23.17 1.30
C ASN A 72 5.21 -22.03 0.89
N HIS A 73 5.43 -20.83 1.41
CA HIS A 73 4.53 -19.68 1.23
C HIS A 73 5.22 -18.52 0.49
N MET A 74 6.43 -18.75 -0.05
CA MET A 74 7.17 -17.77 -0.84
C MET A 74 7.90 -18.47 -1.98
N ALA A 75 7.84 -17.88 -3.17
CA ALA A 75 8.59 -18.32 -4.34
C ALA A 75 9.32 -17.13 -4.96
N ILE A 76 10.50 -17.40 -5.53
CA ILE A 76 11.29 -16.46 -6.31
C ILE A 76 10.83 -16.57 -7.77
N VAL A 77 10.51 -15.45 -8.37
CA VAL A 77 10.04 -15.38 -9.75
C VAL A 77 11.23 -15.09 -10.66
N VAL A 78 11.39 -15.91 -11.69
CA VAL A 78 12.46 -15.76 -12.68
C VAL A 78 11.91 -15.38 -14.05
N ASP A 79 12.65 -14.54 -14.75
CA ASP A 79 12.41 -14.16 -16.13
C ASP A 79 12.91 -15.26 -17.11
N GLU A 80 12.72 -15.02 -18.41
CA GLU A 80 13.13 -15.95 -19.47
C GLU A 80 14.65 -16.12 -19.62
N TYR A 81 15.42 -15.17 -19.09
CA TYR A 81 16.88 -15.17 -19.13
C TYR A 81 17.48 -15.78 -17.86
N GLY A 82 16.64 -16.22 -16.91
CA GLY A 82 17.03 -16.81 -15.64
C GLY A 82 17.41 -15.80 -14.56
N GLY A 83 17.15 -14.50 -14.80
CA GLY A 83 17.29 -13.44 -13.80
C GLY A 83 16.14 -13.47 -12.80
N VAL A 84 16.38 -12.96 -11.59
CA VAL A 84 15.30 -12.81 -10.60
C VAL A 84 14.49 -11.58 -10.99
N ALA A 85 13.25 -11.79 -11.44
CA ALA A 85 12.30 -10.73 -11.71
C ALA A 85 11.69 -10.18 -10.40
N GLY A 86 11.44 -11.07 -9.44
CA GLY A 86 10.84 -10.70 -8.16
C GLY A 86 10.56 -11.89 -7.25
N LEU A 87 9.56 -11.74 -6.38
CA LEU A 87 9.05 -12.81 -5.52
C LEU A 87 7.53 -12.72 -5.45
N ILE A 88 6.90 -13.84 -5.07
CA ILE A 88 5.47 -13.93 -4.83
C ILE A 88 5.20 -14.77 -3.59
N THR A 89 4.16 -14.42 -2.85
CA THR A 89 3.75 -15.07 -1.62
C THR A 89 2.39 -15.76 -1.75
N ILE A 90 2.05 -16.65 -0.81
CA ILE A 90 0.72 -17.27 -0.81
C ILE A 90 -0.37 -16.23 -0.55
N GLU A 91 -0.04 -15.21 0.24
CA GLU A 91 -0.93 -14.10 0.56
C GLU A 91 -1.31 -13.32 -0.71
N ASP A 92 -0.35 -13.02 -1.59
CA ASP A 92 -0.62 -12.38 -2.88
C ASP A 92 -1.57 -13.22 -3.75
N VAL A 93 -1.35 -14.54 -3.80
CA VAL A 93 -2.17 -15.46 -4.60
C VAL A 93 -3.60 -15.55 -4.05
N LEU A 94 -3.74 -15.57 -2.72
CA LEU A 94 -5.05 -15.56 -2.07
C LEU A 94 -5.79 -14.25 -2.30
N GLU A 95 -5.10 -13.11 -2.22
CA GLU A 95 -5.65 -11.79 -2.50
C GLU A 95 -6.23 -11.71 -3.92
N GLN A 96 -5.57 -12.29 -4.93
CA GLN A 96 -6.11 -12.29 -6.30
C GLN A 96 -7.38 -13.15 -6.47
N ILE A 97 -7.59 -14.14 -5.60
CA ILE A 97 -8.76 -15.05 -5.68
C ILE A 97 -9.90 -14.54 -4.81
N VAL A 98 -9.57 -14.08 -3.61
CA VAL A 98 -10.53 -13.64 -2.59
C VAL A 98 -10.92 -12.18 -2.79
N GLY A 99 -10.03 -11.37 -3.38
CA GLY A 99 -10.16 -9.92 -3.35
C GLY A 99 -9.92 -9.36 -1.94
N GLU A 100 -10.21 -8.07 -1.76
CA GLU A 100 -10.53 -7.55 -0.43
C GLU A 100 -11.79 -8.30 0.03
N ILE A 101 -11.77 -8.92 1.21
CA ILE A 101 -12.99 -9.54 1.74
C ILE A 101 -13.96 -8.39 2.04
N GLU A 102 -14.87 -8.16 1.11
CA GLU A 102 -16.01 -7.27 1.29
C GLU A 102 -16.88 -7.89 2.38
N ASP A 103 -17.09 -7.13 3.47
CA ASP A 103 -18.01 -7.52 4.52
C ASP A 103 -19.41 -7.67 3.91
N GLU A 104 -20.27 -8.51 4.48
CA GLU A 104 -21.67 -8.63 4.03
C GLU A 104 -22.45 -7.31 4.17
N TYR A 105 -21.83 -6.31 4.82
CA TYR A 105 -22.30 -4.94 4.98
C TYR A 105 -21.64 -3.91 4.03
N ASP A 106 -20.64 -4.29 3.22
CA ASP A 106 -20.03 -3.40 2.23
C ASP A 106 -20.90 -3.41 0.95
N SER A 107 -21.96 -2.58 0.93
CA SER A 107 -22.81 -2.34 -0.26
C SER A 107 -22.11 -1.51 -1.36
N ASP A 108 -20.78 -1.56 -1.42
CA ASP A 108 -19.96 -0.56 -2.08
C ASP A 108 -19.88 -0.73 -3.59
N GLU A 109 -20.22 -1.89 -4.16
CA GLU A 109 -20.25 -2.06 -5.61
C GLU A 109 -21.49 -1.44 -6.29
N SER A 110 -22.63 -1.31 -5.59
CA SER A 110 -23.80 -0.62 -6.15
C SER A 110 -23.71 0.90 -6.07
N ASP A 111 -22.88 1.40 -5.15
CA ASP A 111 -22.70 2.83 -4.95
C ASP A 111 -21.63 3.38 -5.90
N GLY A 112 -21.92 4.52 -6.53
CA GLY A 112 -21.03 5.17 -7.49
C GLY A 112 -19.65 5.51 -6.91
N ALA A 113 -18.70 5.92 -7.75
CA ALA A 113 -17.32 6.20 -7.31
C ALA A 113 -17.18 7.32 -6.25
N ILE A 114 -18.23 8.13 -6.06
CA ILE A 114 -18.32 9.21 -5.08
C ILE A 114 -19.68 9.10 -4.38
N VAL A 115 -19.68 8.85 -3.08
CA VAL A 115 -20.88 8.61 -2.25
C VAL A 115 -20.90 9.64 -1.12
N ALA A 116 -22.05 10.28 -0.90
CA ALA A 116 -22.20 11.19 0.24
C ALA A 116 -22.48 10.41 1.52
N GLU A 117 -21.73 10.68 2.60
CA GLU A 117 -21.93 10.06 3.91
C GLU A 117 -22.66 10.98 4.91
N GLY A 118 -23.00 12.21 4.49
CA GLY A 118 -23.60 13.24 5.34
C GLY A 118 -22.56 14.18 5.96
N ASP A 119 -23.02 15.30 6.51
CA ASP A 119 -22.19 16.33 7.16
C ASP A 119 -21.06 16.90 6.28
N GLY A 120 -21.28 17.00 4.97
CA GLY A 120 -20.28 17.48 4.02
C GLY A 120 -19.11 16.52 3.77
N ARG A 121 -19.26 15.25 4.20
CA ARG A 121 -18.30 14.18 3.97
C ARG A 121 -18.73 13.27 2.85
N TYR A 122 -17.72 12.78 2.12
CA TYR A 122 -17.89 11.94 0.96
C TYR A 122 -16.91 10.79 1.02
N ARG A 123 -17.39 9.59 0.74
CA ARG A 123 -16.55 8.45 0.48
C ARG A 123 -16.25 8.37 -1.00
N VAL A 124 -14.97 8.31 -1.34
CA VAL A 124 -14.48 8.40 -2.71
C VAL A 124 -13.57 7.23 -2.99
N LYS A 125 -13.90 6.45 -4.02
CA LYS A 125 -13.04 5.36 -4.50
C LYS A 125 -11.76 5.93 -5.07
N ALA A 126 -10.63 5.30 -4.81
CA ALA A 126 -9.35 5.73 -5.36
C ALA A 126 -9.31 5.65 -6.89
N LEU A 127 -10.16 4.81 -7.49
CA LEU A 127 -10.37 4.71 -8.93
C LEU A 127 -11.34 5.77 -9.49
N ALA A 128 -11.91 6.66 -8.67
CA ALA A 128 -12.74 7.75 -9.16
C ALA A 128 -11.95 8.59 -10.17
N GLU A 129 -12.54 8.82 -11.34
CA GLU A 129 -11.92 9.63 -12.39
C GLU A 129 -11.84 11.09 -11.96
N ILE A 130 -10.70 11.73 -12.22
CA ILE A 130 -10.47 13.13 -11.86
C ILE A 130 -11.49 14.05 -12.52
N GLY A 131 -11.89 13.77 -13.77
CA GLY A 131 -12.93 14.53 -14.46
C GLY A 131 -14.28 14.48 -13.75
N GLN A 132 -14.72 13.28 -13.33
CA GLN A 132 -15.95 13.11 -12.56
C GLN A 132 -15.86 13.81 -11.19
N PHE A 133 -14.72 13.69 -10.53
CA PHE A 133 -14.48 14.33 -9.25
C PHE A 133 -14.53 15.85 -9.34
N ASN A 134 -13.83 16.44 -10.33
CA ASN A 134 -13.85 17.87 -10.61
C ASN A 134 -15.26 18.40 -10.85
N ALA A 135 -16.05 17.70 -11.66
CA ALA A 135 -17.44 18.07 -11.92
C ALA A 135 -18.31 18.03 -10.65
N ARG A 136 -18.01 17.12 -9.71
CA ARG A 136 -18.80 16.93 -8.49
C ARG A 136 -18.45 17.91 -7.37
N PHE A 137 -17.19 18.33 -7.29
CA PHE A 137 -16.64 19.15 -6.21
C PHE A 137 -16.28 20.57 -6.65
N ASP A 138 -16.48 20.92 -7.91
CA ASP A 138 -16.10 22.23 -8.46
C ASP A 138 -14.61 22.51 -8.23
N THR A 139 -13.78 21.55 -8.64
CA THR A 139 -12.31 21.62 -8.54
C THR A 139 -11.65 21.58 -9.92
N GLU A 140 -10.41 22.03 -10.00
CA GLU A 140 -9.59 22.04 -11.21
C GLU A 140 -8.36 21.12 -11.05
N LEU A 141 -8.55 19.94 -10.46
CA LEU A 141 -7.45 18.99 -10.27
C LEU A 141 -6.93 18.53 -11.65
N SER A 142 -5.60 18.53 -11.80
CA SER A 142 -4.93 18.15 -13.05
C SER A 142 -5.02 16.64 -13.28
N ALA A 143 -5.37 16.26 -14.52
CA ALA A 143 -5.35 14.87 -15.00
C ALA A 143 -4.16 14.61 -15.97
N ALA A 144 -3.10 15.41 -15.91
CA ALA A 144 -2.02 15.35 -16.91
C ALA A 144 -1.15 14.08 -16.81
N ALA A 145 -0.96 13.54 -15.60
CA ALA A 145 -0.13 12.37 -15.34
C ALA A 145 -0.93 11.12 -14.92
N PHE A 146 -2.15 11.32 -14.40
CA PHE A 146 -3.01 10.27 -13.86
C PHE A 146 -4.47 10.57 -14.14
N ASP A 147 -5.26 9.53 -14.37
CA ASP A 147 -6.70 9.66 -14.64
C ASP A 147 -7.56 9.55 -13.37
N THR A 148 -7.00 9.06 -12.26
CA THR A 148 -7.74 8.75 -11.02
C THR A 148 -7.23 9.54 -9.80
N ILE A 149 -8.12 9.74 -8.83
CA ILE A 149 -7.80 10.42 -7.57
C ILE A 149 -6.68 9.70 -6.81
N GLY A 150 -6.66 8.36 -6.82
CA GLY A 150 -5.60 7.57 -6.19
C GLY A 150 -4.23 7.81 -6.80
N GLY A 151 -4.16 7.92 -8.14
CA GLY A 151 -2.93 8.26 -8.86
C GLY A 151 -2.43 9.65 -8.49
N LEU A 152 -3.32 10.65 -8.55
CA LEU A 152 -3.02 12.03 -8.19
C LEU A 152 -2.46 12.18 -6.77
N LEU A 153 -3.08 11.54 -5.77
CA LEU A 153 -2.63 11.62 -4.38
C LEU A 153 -1.32 10.85 -4.15
N THR A 154 -1.09 9.76 -4.87
CA THR A 154 0.18 9.01 -4.83
C THR A 154 1.33 9.85 -5.37
N GLU A 155 1.12 10.56 -6.48
CA GLU A 155 2.09 11.51 -7.04
C GLU A 155 2.39 12.62 -6.04
N ARG A 156 1.34 13.24 -5.48
CA ARG A 156 1.48 14.37 -4.56
C ARG A 156 2.27 13.99 -3.30
N LEU A 157 2.07 12.78 -2.78
CA LEU A 157 2.78 12.28 -1.61
C LEU A 157 4.16 11.70 -1.94
N GLY A 158 4.47 11.44 -3.22
CA GLY A 158 5.70 10.77 -3.65
C GLY A 158 5.81 9.30 -3.20
N ARG A 159 4.71 8.73 -2.68
CA ARG A 159 4.61 7.36 -2.18
C ARG A 159 3.15 6.91 -2.19
N VAL A 160 2.93 5.60 -2.12
CA VAL A 160 1.59 5.04 -1.88
C VAL A 160 1.02 5.62 -0.58
N PRO A 161 -0.18 6.25 -0.61
CA PRO A 161 -0.86 6.73 0.59
C PRO A 161 -1.20 5.56 1.51
N LYS A 162 -1.02 5.74 2.82
CA LYS A 162 -1.27 4.74 3.86
C LYS A 162 -2.50 5.13 4.66
N LEU A 163 -3.15 4.15 5.28
CA LEU A 163 -4.28 4.37 6.18
C LEU A 163 -3.98 5.49 7.20
N GLY A 164 -4.90 6.45 7.29
CA GLY A 164 -4.79 7.63 8.17
C GLY A 164 -3.96 8.79 7.61
N ASP A 165 -3.31 8.64 6.46
CA ASP A 165 -2.69 9.78 5.77
C ASP A 165 -3.75 10.84 5.43
N ARG A 166 -3.36 12.11 5.51
CA ARG A 166 -4.21 13.24 5.18
C ARG A 166 -3.52 14.15 4.18
N VAL A 167 -4.28 14.57 3.17
CA VAL A 167 -3.82 15.51 2.13
C VAL A 167 -4.88 16.58 1.93
N GLU A 168 -4.47 17.83 1.93
CA GLU A 168 -5.33 18.95 1.57
C GLU A 168 -5.01 19.42 0.15
N LEU A 169 -6.04 19.51 -0.69
CA LEU A 169 -5.97 20.04 -2.04
C LEU A 169 -7.16 20.96 -2.25
N ASP A 170 -6.91 22.17 -2.74
CA ASP A 170 -7.90 23.24 -2.85
C ASP A 170 -8.67 23.45 -1.55
N HIS A 171 -9.99 23.26 -1.59
CA HIS A 171 -10.89 23.38 -0.45
C HIS A 171 -11.32 22.01 0.08
N LEU A 172 -10.55 20.96 -0.18
CA LEU A 172 -10.85 19.58 0.18
C LEU A 172 -9.75 18.98 1.04
N ARG A 173 -10.16 18.23 2.06
CA ARG A 173 -9.29 17.35 2.83
C ARG A 173 -9.60 15.89 2.50
N PHE A 174 -8.59 15.17 2.04
CA PHE A 174 -8.61 13.74 1.79
C PHE A 174 -8.00 13.03 2.99
N GLU A 175 -8.69 12.04 3.54
CA GLU A 175 -8.17 11.10 4.54
C GLU A 175 -8.24 9.69 3.97
N VAL A 176 -7.13 8.95 4.02
CA VAL A 176 -7.10 7.56 3.56
C VAL A 176 -7.79 6.68 4.60
N ILE A 177 -8.94 6.11 4.24
CA ILE A 177 -9.71 5.22 5.12
C ILE A 177 -9.56 3.74 4.76
N ARG A 178 -9.06 3.42 3.56
CA ARG A 178 -8.70 2.06 3.14
C ARG A 178 -7.54 2.11 2.13
N ALA A 179 -6.47 1.35 2.38
CA ALA A 179 -5.31 1.22 1.50
C ALA A 179 -4.55 -0.08 1.79
N ASP A 180 -3.90 -0.64 0.77
CA ASP A 180 -2.96 -1.76 0.86
C ASP A 180 -1.50 -1.26 0.66
N ALA A 181 -0.53 -2.18 0.59
CA ALA A 181 0.89 -1.84 0.44
C ALA A 181 1.25 -1.23 -0.94
N ARG A 182 0.38 -1.40 -1.94
CA ARG A 182 0.58 -1.07 -3.35
C ARG A 182 -0.26 0.11 -3.80
N ARG A 183 -1.45 0.31 -3.23
CA ARG A 183 -2.39 1.36 -3.63
C ARG A 183 -3.37 1.77 -2.53
N PRO A 184 -3.91 3.01 -2.60
CA PRO A 184 -5.08 3.38 -1.83
C PRO A 184 -6.36 2.81 -2.48
N HIS A 185 -7.39 2.59 -1.66
CA HIS A 185 -8.69 2.07 -2.10
C HIS A 185 -9.82 3.07 -1.88
N LEU A 186 -9.88 3.68 -0.70
CA LEU A 186 -10.96 4.61 -0.32
C LEU A 186 -10.40 5.83 0.42
N PHE A 187 -10.97 6.98 0.07
CA PHE A 187 -10.73 8.24 0.75
C PHE A 187 -12.03 8.75 1.39
N LEU A 188 -11.93 9.28 2.59
CA LEU A 188 -12.92 10.19 3.14
C LEU A 188 -12.54 11.61 2.74
N VAL A 189 -13.40 12.28 1.99
CA VAL A 189 -13.22 13.63 1.50
C VAL A 189 -14.16 14.56 2.25
N THR A 190 -13.59 15.60 2.86
CA THR A 190 -14.36 16.65 3.55
C THR A 190 -14.15 17.98 2.87
N GLN A 191 -15.23 18.71 2.61
CA GLN A 191 -15.13 20.10 2.16
C GLN A 191 -14.72 20.99 3.34
N LEU A 192 -13.60 21.69 3.17
CA LEU A 192 -13.15 22.70 4.11
C LEU A 192 -13.93 24.00 3.87
N PRO A 193 -14.25 24.77 4.93
CA PRO A 193 -14.86 26.07 4.76
C PRO A 193 -13.96 26.95 3.90
N LYS A 194 -14.53 27.63 2.90
CA LYS A 194 -13.79 28.63 2.11
C LYS A 194 -13.27 29.68 3.08
N ARG A 195 -11.94 29.78 3.24
CA ARG A 195 -11.31 30.93 3.92
C ARG A 195 -11.82 32.18 3.23
N THR A 196 -12.64 32.94 3.93
CA THR A 196 -13.18 34.19 3.40
C THR A 196 -12.15 35.27 3.68
N VAL A 197 -11.99 36.21 2.75
CA VAL A 197 -11.06 37.35 2.83
C VAL A 197 -11.17 38.13 4.16
N TYR A 198 -12.28 38.00 4.90
CA TYR A 198 -12.45 38.56 6.24
C TYR A 198 -11.52 37.99 7.32
N ASP A 199 -11.02 36.75 7.19
CA ASP A 199 -10.09 36.16 8.18
C ASP A 199 -8.67 36.76 8.08
N GLU A 200 -8.26 37.30 6.92
CA GLU A 200 -6.95 37.94 6.76
C GLU A 200 -6.87 39.32 7.43
N PHE A 201 -8.01 39.99 7.62
CA PHE A 201 -8.08 41.29 8.31
C PHE A 201 -8.27 41.17 9.83
N ALA A 202 -8.82 40.03 10.30
CA ALA A 202 -8.98 39.78 11.74
C ALA A 202 -7.63 39.53 12.45
N ASP A 203 -6.65 38.95 11.74
CA ASP A 203 -5.31 38.69 12.28
C ASP A 203 -4.41 39.95 12.27
N SER A 204 -4.75 40.98 11.48
CA SER A 204 -3.99 42.24 11.40
C SER A 204 -4.41 43.28 12.44
N ASP A 205 -5.66 43.26 12.92
CA ASP A 205 -6.16 44.25 13.89
C ASP A 205 -5.77 43.94 15.35
N GLU A 206 -5.37 42.70 15.68
CA GLU A 206 -4.91 42.33 17.03
C GLU A 206 -3.46 42.75 17.34
N GLN A 207 -2.68 43.19 16.35
CA GLN A 207 -1.27 43.57 16.55
C GLN A 207 -1.03 45.08 16.75
N GLN A 208 -2.08 45.89 16.84
CA GLN A 208 -1.97 47.34 17.05
C GLN A 208 -2.80 47.85 18.24
N HIS A 209 -2.42 47.41 19.44
CA HIS A 209 -2.53 48.22 20.66
C HIS A 209 -1.41 47.86 21.64
N PRO A 210 -0.32 48.65 21.73
CA PRO A 210 0.55 48.61 22.89
C PRO A 210 -0.08 49.41 24.04
N ALA A 211 -0.06 48.82 25.24
CA ALA A 211 -0.23 49.52 26.50
C ALA A 211 1.02 50.32 26.88
#